data_AF-V9GJ06-F1
#
_entry.id   AF-V9GJ06-F1
#
_cell.length_a   1.000
_cell.length_b   1.000
_cell.length_c   1.000
_cell.angle_alpha   90.00
_cell.angle_beta   90.00
_cell.angle_gamma   90.00
#
_symmetry.space_group_name_H-M   'P 1'
#
loop_
_entity.id
_entity.type
_entity.pdbx_description
1 polymer ?
#
loop_
_entity_poly.entity_id
_entity_poly.type
_entity_poly.pdbx_seq_one_letter_code
_entity_poly.pdbx_strand_id
1 'polypeptide(L)' 'MANTYTYPRREEIANAITHGIGAALSVAALVLLIVFSSLKGSAWHVVSFTIYGTTMLLLYIAQRWFMA' A
#
# COMPACT_ATOMS: atom_id res chain seq x y z
N MET A 1 27.62 -20.37 -8.59
CA MET A 1 26.18 -20.63 -8.74
C MET A 1 25.49 -20.04 -7.52
N ALA A 2 24.64 -19.02 -7.69
CA ALA A 2 23.87 -18.49 -6.58
C ALA A 2 22.78 -19.53 -6.23
N ASN A 3 22.70 -19.94 -4.97
CA ASN A 3 21.58 -20.73 -4.46
C ASN A 3 20.35 -19.82 -4.46
N THR A 4 19.56 -19.85 -5.54
CA THR A 4 18.27 -19.17 -5.57
C THR A 4 17.30 -19.94 -4.70
N TYR A 5 17.09 -19.44 -3.49
CA TYR A 5 16.08 -19.95 -2.57
C TYR A 5 14.72 -19.91 -3.28
N THR A 6 14.15 -21.08 -3.57
CA THR A 6 12.83 -21.17 -4.20
C THR A 6 11.79 -21.04 -3.08
N TYR A 7 11.07 -19.93 -3.05
CA TYR A 7 10.04 -19.72 -2.04
C TYR A 7 8.93 -20.77 -2.21
N PRO A 8 8.46 -21.41 -1.12
CA PRO A 8 7.34 -22.32 -1.20
C PRO A 8 6.08 -21.54 -1.59
N ARG A 9 5.24 -22.08 -2.49
CA ARG A 9 3.97 -21.44 -2.92
C ARG A 9 3.08 -20.93 -1.77
N ARG A 10 3.17 -21.54 -0.60
CA ARG A 10 2.44 -21.11 0.60
C ARG A 10 2.88 -19.73 1.10
N GLU A 11 4.17 -19.42 1.04
CA GLU A 11 4.70 -18.10 1.41
C GLU A 11 4.32 -17.05 0.38
N GLU A 12 4.33 -17.37 -0.91
CA GLU A 12 3.86 -16.47 -1.97
C GLU A 12 2.38 -16.11 -1.80
N ILE A 13 1.53 -17.09 -1.48
CA ILE A 13 0.11 -16.86 -1.20
C ILE A 13 -0.06 -16.02 0.08
N ALA A 14 0.70 -16.29 1.14
CA ALA A 14 0.66 -15.51 2.37
C ALA A 14 1.05 -14.04 2.11
N ASN A 15 2.11 -13.81 1.33
CA ASN A 15 2.51 -12.46 0.91
C ASN A 15 1.44 -11.79 0.05
N ALA A 16 0.82 -12.51 -0.88
CA ALA A 16 -0.24 -11.97 -1.73
C ALA A 16 -1.46 -11.50 -0.91
N ILE A 17 -1.82 -12.24 0.15
CA ILE A 17 -2.94 -11.89 1.03
C ILE A 17 -2.60 -10.65 1.86
N THR A 18 -1.44 -10.61 2.51
CA THR A 18 -1.04 -9.46 3.34
C THR A 18 -0.89 -8.18 2.52
N HIS A 19 -0.32 -8.26 1.31
CA HIS A 19 -0.26 -7.13 0.38
C HIS A 19 -1.64 -6.69 -0.11
N GLY A 20 -2.54 -7.64 -0.41
CA GLY A 20 -3.91 -7.32 -0.83
C GLY A 20 -4.70 -6.59 0.25
N ILE A 21 -4.58 -7.04 1.50
CA ILE A 21 -5.21 -6.38 2.65
C ILE A 21 -4.59 -4.98 2.87
N GLY A 22 -3.27 -4.86 2.78
CA GLY A 22 -2.57 -3.57 2.91
C GLY A 22 -2.96 -2.56 1.84
N ALA A 23 -3.20 -3.01 0.60
CA ALA A 23 -3.70 -2.16 -0.48
C ALA A 23 -5.11 -1.65 -0.18
N ALA A 24 -6.03 -2.52 0.25
CA ALA A 24 -7.40 -2.13 0.59
C ALA A 24 -7.45 -1.15 1.78
N LEU A 25 -6.67 -1.43 2.83
CA LEU A 25 -6.53 -0.55 3.98
C LEU A 25 -5.92 0.81 3.60
N SER A 26 -4.96 0.86 2.68
CA SER A 26 -4.38 2.13 2.19
C SER A 26 -5.41 3.00 1.48
N VAL A 27 -6.28 2.42 0.66
CA VAL A 27 -7.37 3.16 0.01
C VAL A 27 -8.32 3.74 1.07
N ALA A 28 -8.76 2.93 2.03
CA ALA A 28 -9.63 3.39 3.11
C ALA A 28 -8.99 4.50 3.94
N ALA A 29 -7.71 4.35 4.30
CA ALA A 29 -6.96 5.37 5.04
C ALA A 29 -6.82 6.67 4.25
N LEU A 30 -6.46 6.61 2.96
CA LEU A 30 -6.35 7.78 2.08
C LEU A 30 -7.68 8.56 2.01
N VAL A 31 -8.80 7.86 1.83
CA VAL A 31 -10.13 8.48 1.81
C VAL A 31 -10.45 9.17 3.14
N LEU A 32 -10.22 8.49 4.27
CA LEU A 32 -10.47 9.06 5.60
C LEU A 32 -9.62 10.30 5.88
N LEU A 33 -8.33 10.25 5.54
CA LEU A 33 -7.41 11.37 5.72
C LEU A 33 -7.79 12.58 4.85
N ILE A 34 -8.20 12.36 3.59
CA ILE A 34 -8.70 13.44 2.72
C ILE A 34 -9.97 14.06 3.29
N VAL A 35 -10.94 13.24 3.71
CA VAL A 35 -12.22 13.74 4.26
C VAL A 35 -11.98 14.56 5.52
N PHE A 36 -11.25 14.03 6.51
CA PHE A 36 -10.94 14.77 7.74
C PHE A 36 -10.13 16.04 7.48
N SER A 37 -9.17 15.98 6.55
CA SER A 37 -8.39 17.14 6.16
C SER A 37 -9.20 18.20 5.43
N SER A 38 -10.21 17.82 4.64
CA SER A 38 -11.09 18.77 3.99
C SER A 38 -12.03 19.48 4.97
N LEU A 39 -12.39 18.81 6.06
CA LEU A 39 -13.32 19.32 7.07
C LEU A 39 -12.65 20.17 8.16
N LYS A 40 -11.40 19.84 8.54
CA LYS A 40 -10.71 20.50 9.66
C LYS A 40 -9.31 21.02 9.34
N GLY A 41 -8.74 20.66 8.19
CA GLY A 41 -7.36 20.95 7.83
C GLY A 41 -7.23 22.13 6.86
N SER A 42 -6.01 22.65 6.76
CA SER A 42 -5.60 23.59 5.72
C SER A 42 -5.19 22.86 4.43
N ALA A 43 -5.03 23.60 3.32
CA ALA A 43 -4.59 23.04 2.03
C ALA A 43 -3.31 22.19 2.13
N TRP A 44 -2.40 22.53 3.04
CA TRP A 44 -1.15 21.78 3.29
C TRP A 44 -1.38 20.37 3.84
N HIS A 45 -2.45 20.16 4.62
CA HIS A 45 -2.80 18.85 5.15
C HIS A 45 -3.31 17.93 4.03
N VAL A 46 -4.11 18.48 3.12
CA VAL A 46 -4.64 17.72 1.98
C VAL A 46 -3.51 17.25 1.08
N VAL A 47 -2.55 18.13 0.74
CA VAL A 47 -1.40 17.78 -0.09
C VAL A 47 -0.54 16.69 0.57
N SER A 48 -0.19 16.88 1.85
CA SER A 48 0.63 15.92 2.60
C SER A 48 -0.01 14.54 2.68
N PHE A 49 -1.31 14.48 3.00
CA PHE A 49 -2.03 13.21 3.11
C PHE A 49 -2.27 12.53 1.77
N THR A 50 -2.47 13.32 0.70
CA THR A 50 -2.57 12.78 -0.65
C THR A 50 -1.24 12.12 -1.03
N ILE A 51 -0.10 12.80 -0.86
CA ILE A 51 1.22 12.24 -1.15
C ILE A 51 1.47 10.97 -0.33
N TYR A 52 1.18 11.00 0.97
CA TYR A 52 1.37 9.85 1.86
C TYR A 52 0.54 8.64 1.40
N GLY A 53 -0.78 8.80 1.23
CA GLY A 53 -1.64 7.68 0.86
C GLY A 53 -1.43 7.20 -0.58
N THR A 54 -1.07 8.07 -1.53
CA THR A 54 -0.68 7.63 -2.89
C THR A 54 0.61 6.82 -2.87
N THR A 55 1.59 7.22 -2.06
CA THR A 55 2.85 6.48 -1.92
C THR A 55 2.61 5.12 -1.29
N MET A 56 1.74 5.05 -0.27
CA MET A 56 1.35 3.80 0.38
C MET A 56 0.65 2.84 -0.60
N LEU A 57 -0.28 3.35 -1.42
CA LEU A 57 -0.94 2.57 -2.47
C LEU A 57 0.05 2.02 -3.51
N LEU A 58 0.98 2.87 -3.98
CA LEU A 58 2.03 2.47 -4.92
C LEU A 58 2.94 1.39 -4.33
N LEU A 59 3.31 1.50 -3.06
CA LEU A 59 4.10 0.49 -2.34
C LEU A 59 3.41 -0.88 -2.33
N TYR A 60 2.11 -0.94 -2.02
CA TYR A 60 1.38 -2.20 -2.01
C TYR A 60 1.14 -2.80 -3.40
N ILE A 61 1.01 -1.97 -4.45
CA ILE A 61 0.84 -2.45 -5.83
C ILE A 61 2.17 -2.93 -6.42
N ALA A 62 3.27 -2.19 -6.22
CA ALA A 62 4.58 -2.50 -6.79
C ALA A 62 5.15 -3.84 -6.29
N GLN A 63 4.91 -4.17 -5.02
CA GLN A 63 5.35 -5.44 -4.43
C GLN A 63 4.72 -6.66 -5.11
N ARG A 64 3.48 -6.53 -5.59
CA ARG A 64 2.75 -7.60 -6.29
C ARG A 64 3.35 -7.92 -7.66
N TRP A 65 3.91 -6.91 -8.33
CA TRP A 65 4.49 -7.06 -9.67
C TRP A 65 5.89 -7.68 -9.67
N PHE A 66 6.55 -7.74 -8.52
CA PHE A 66 7.91 -8.28 -8.40
C PHE A 66 7.96 -9.75 -7.94
N MET A 67 6.80 -10.40 -7.74
CA MET A 67 6.68 -11.78 -7.24
C MET A 67 5.91 -12.71 -8.19
N ALA A 68 5.80 -12.38 -9.48
CA ALA A 68 5.27 -13.25 -10.55
C ALA A 68 6.33 -13.45 -11.64
#